data_AF-A0A0J1BZ24-F1
#
_entry.id   AF-A0A0J1BZ24-F1
#
_cell.length_a   1.000
_cell.length_b   1.000
_cell.length_c   1.000
_cell.angle_alpha   90.00
_cell.angle_beta   90.00
_cell.angle_gamma   90.00
#
_symmetry.space_group_name_H-M   'P 1'
#
loop_
_entity.id
_entity.type
_entity.pdbx_description
1 polymer ?
#
loop_
_entity_poly.entity_id
_entity_poly.type
_entity_poly.pdbx_seq_one_letter_code
_entity_poly.pdbx_strand_id
1 'polypeptide(L)' 'MSVRYALPADDASGLPLTDALGELVDPDLGGGAGTVTVRTRRGDVLIPAAAVRAARVVPPPPPRRRPRGG' A
#
# COMPACT_ATOMS: atom_id res chain seq x y z
N MET A 1 6.70 -0.83 -2.28
CA MET A 1 5.50 -1.48 -2.85
C MET A 1 4.28 -0.57 -2.65
N SER A 2 3.23 -0.75 -3.44
CA SER A 2 1.90 -0.16 -3.26
C SER A 2 0.88 -1.27 -3.08
N VAL A 3 0.09 -1.19 -2.01
CA VAL A 3 -1.00 -2.13 -1.70
C VAL A 3 -2.31 -1.36 -1.65
N ARG A 4 -3.21 -1.66 -2.57
CA ARG A 4 -4.57 -1.13 -2.62
C ARG A 4 -5.51 -2.00 -1.81
N TYR A 5 -6.28 -1.40 -0.91
CA TYR A 5 -7.26 -2.12 -0.10
C TYR A 5 -8.56 -1.35 0.07
N ALA A 6 -9.62 -2.08 0.36
CA ALA A 6 -10.93 -1.51 0.65
C ALA A 6 -10.98 -0.89 2.03
N LEU A 7 -11.58 0.30 2.11
CA LEU A 7 -11.88 0.94 3.37
C LEU A 7 -13.24 0.43 3.90
N PRO A 8 -13.45 0.44 5.22
CA PRO A 8 -14.79 0.24 5.80
C PRO A 8 -15.78 1.27 5.23
N ALA A 9 -17.05 0.89 5.12
CA ALA A 9 -18.09 1.76 4.59
C ALA A 9 -18.25 3.06 5.41
N ASP A 10 -17.97 2.99 6.71
CA ASP A 10 -18.08 4.11 7.65
C ASP A 10 -16.75 4.87 7.83
N ASP A 11 -15.77 4.68 6.94
CA ASP A 11 -14.51 5.41 7.01
C ASP A 11 -14.71 6.91 6.79
N ALA A 12 -14.03 7.72 7.61
CA ALA A 12 -14.16 9.18 7.63
C ALA A 12 -13.76 9.86 6.30
N SER A 13 -13.00 9.18 5.43
CA SER A 13 -12.65 9.71 4.12
C SER A 13 -13.80 9.66 3.12
N GLY A 14 -14.82 8.82 3.34
CA GLY A 14 -15.91 8.57 2.40
C GLY A 14 -15.47 7.87 1.10
N LEU A 15 -14.23 7.36 1.04
CA LEU A 15 -13.68 6.68 -0.14
C LEU A 15 -13.81 5.16 -0.02
N PRO A 16 -14.08 4.43 -1.13
CA PRO A 16 -14.22 2.98 -1.08
C PRO A 16 -12.88 2.24 -1.01
N LEU A 17 -11.78 2.86 -1.49
CA LEU A 17 -10.46 2.24 -1.61
C LEU A 17 -9.37 3.24 -1.24
N THR A 18 -8.25 2.73 -0.75
CA THR A 18 -7.03 3.51 -0.52
C THR A 18 -5.76 2.69 -0.81
N ASP A 19 -4.62 3.37 -0.92
CA ASP A 19 -3.32 2.77 -1.21
C ASP A 19 -2.35 2.98 -0.03
N ALA A 20 -1.78 1.89 0.49
CA ALA A 20 -0.63 1.91 1.39
C ALA A 20 0.68 1.84 0.59
N LEU A 21 1.62 2.74 0.90
CA LEU A 21 2.93 2.81 0.25
C LEU A 21 4.03 2.50 1.26
N GLY A 22 4.79 1.44 1.01
CA GLY A 22 5.80 0.99 1.95
C GLY A 22 6.45 -0.33 1.58
N GLU A 23 7.11 -0.92 2.56
CA GLU A 23 7.65 -2.28 2.49
C GLU A 23 6.57 -3.27 2.94
N LEU A 24 6.45 -4.40 2.24
CA LEU A 24 5.57 -5.47 2.68
C LEU A 24 6.33 -6.32 3.71
N VAL A 25 5.84 -6.36 4.94
CA VAL A 25 6.38 -7.19 6.02
C VAL A 25 5.56 -8.48 6.04
N ASP A 26 6.27 -9.60 6.13
CA ASP A 26 5.78 -10.98 5.97
C ASP A 26 4.28 -11.14 6.30
N PRO A 27 3.42 -11.46 5.33
CA PRO A 27 1.99 -11.60 5.59
C PRO A 27 1.80 -12.76 6.56
N ASP A 28 1.17 -12.49 7.70
CA ASP A 28 0.81 -13.55 8.63
C ASP A 28 -0.30 -14.38 7.98
N LEU A 29 0.11 -15.40 7.24
CA LEU A 29 -0.77 -16.36 6.56
C LEU A 29 -1.12 -17.53 7.50
N GLY A 30 -0.69 -17.48 8.77
CA GLY A 30 -0.93 -18.49 9.79
C GLY A 30 -2.35 -18.44 10.37
N GLY A 31 -3.32 -19.02 9.66
CA GLY A 31 -4.60 -19.44 10.23
C GLY A 31 -5.77 -18.45 10.12
N GLY A 32 -6.64 -18.71 9.14
CA GLY A 32 -8.05 -18.31 9.13
C GLY A 32 -8.38 -16.86 8.75
N ALA A 33 -7.60 -15.87 9.20
CA ALA A 33 -7.88 -14.45 8.98
C ALA A 33 -6.59 -13.66 8.77
N GLY A 34 -5.84 -14.02 7.72
CA GLY A 34 -4.52 -13.44 7.45
C GLY A 34 -4.52 -11.92 7.29
N THR A 35 -3.44 -11.30 7.73
CA THR A 35 -3.23 -9.85 7.60
C THR A 35 -1.97 -9.57 6.79
N VAL A 36 -2.01 -8.46 6.06
CA VAL A 36 -0.93 -7.93 5.25
C VAL A 36 -0.42 -6.69 5.95
N THR A 37 0.82 -6.74 6.43
CA THR A 37 1.44 -5.60 7.13
C THR A 37 2.29 -4.81 6.15
N VAL A 38 1.96 -3.52 5.96
CA VAL A 38 2.76 -2.61 5.14
C VAL A 38 3.46 -1.60 6.06
N ARG A 39 4.78 -1.69 6.13
CA ARG A 39 5.60 -0.71 6.85
C ARG A 39 5.73 0.57 6.04
N THR A 40 4.99 1.59 6.45
CA THR A 40 5.00 2.91 5.82
C THR A 40 5.91 3.86 6.60
N ARG A 41 6.20 5.03 6.02
CA ARG A 41 6.96 6.09 6.71
C ARG A 41 6.24 6.68 7.93
N ARG A 42 4.93 6.48 8.05
CA ARG A 42 4.10 7.01 9.16
C ARG A 42 3.77 5.95 10.20
N GLY A 43 4.28 4.73 10.05
CA GLY A 43 3.95 3.59 10.89
C GLY A 43 3.51 2.37 10.06
N ASP A 44 3.33 1.25 10.75
CA ASP A 44 2.88 0.00 10.14
C ASP A 44 1.35 0.05 9.93
N VAL A 45 0.90 -0.35 8.74
CA VAL A 45 -0.51 -0.44 8.38
C VAL A 45 -0.88 -1.92 8.27
N LEU A 46 -1.80 -2.37 9.13
CA LEU A 46 -2.33 -3.73 9.08
C LEU A 46 -3.57 -3.75 8.20
N ILE A 47 -3.54 -4.57 7.16
CA ILE A 47 -4.63 -4.69 6.18
C ILE A 47 -5.16 -6.11 6.23
N PRO A 48 -6.46 -6.34 6.44
CA PRO A 48 -7.04 -7.67 6.29
C PRO A 48 -6.78 -8.21 4.88
N ALA A 49 -6.30 -9.44 4.73
CA ALA A 49 -5.99 -10.00 3.41
C ALA A 49 -7.21 -9.98 2.47
N ALA A 50 -8.42 -10.17 3.01
CA ALA A 50 -9.67 -10.10 2.26
C ALA A 50 -10.01 -8.69 1.73
N ALA A 51 -9.44 -7.63 2.32
CA ALA A 51 -9.62 -6.26 1.87
C ALA A 51 -8.65 -5.87 0.76
N VAL A 52 -7.56 -6.61 0.55
CA VAL A 52 -6.54 -6.32 -0.48
C VAL A 52 -7.13 -6.55 -1.86
N ARG A 53 -7.02 -5.54 -2.73
CA ARG A 53 -7.53 -5.58 -4.12
C ARG A 53 -6.42 -5.63 -5.15
N ALA A 54 -5.29 -5.01 -4.87
CA ALA A 54 -4.13 -5.04 -5.75
C ALA A 54 -2.86 -4.80 -4.96
N ALA A 55 -1.79 -5.51 -5.31
CA ALA A 55 -0.49 -5.32 -4.73
C ALA A 55 0.53 -5.23 -5.87
N ARG A 56 1.30 -4.14 -5.95
CA ARG A 56 2.28 -3.92 -7.03
C ARG A 56 3.56 -3.30 -6.52
N VAL A 57 4.69 -3.68 -7.11
CA VAL A 57 5.95 -2.97 -6.91
C VAL A 57 5.85 -1.62 -7.62
N VAL A 58 6.26 -0.55 -6.92
CA VAL A 58 6.28 0.79 -7.52
C VAL A 58 7.55 0.91 -8.37
N PRO A 59 7.45 1.22 -9.67
CA PRO A 59 8.62 1.40 -10.50
C PRO A 59 9.47 2.59 -10.02
N PRO A 60 10.81 2.53 -10.14
CA PRO A 60 11.66 3.64 -9.76
C PRO A 60 11.31 4.90 -10.58
N PRO A 61 11.47 6.11 -9.99
CA PRO A 61 11.19 7.35 -10.70
C PRO A 61 12.00 7.44 -12.01
N PRO A 62 11.40 7.94 -13.11
CA PRO A 62 12.13 8.12 -14.34
C PRO A 62 13.32 9.08 -14.15
N PRO A 63 14.43 8.90 -14.89
CA PRO A 63 15.59 9.77 -14.79
C PRO A 63 15.22 11.22 -15.10
N ARG A 64 15.65 12.16 -14.26
CA ARG A 64 15.35 13.59 -14.42
C ARG A 64 16.05 14.11 -15.67
N ARG A 65 15.31 14.76 -16.58
CA ARG A 65 15.91 15.48 -17.71
C ARG A 65 16.88 16.55 -17.17
N ARG A 66 18.10 16.60 -17.72
CA ARG A 66 19.05 17.68 -17.43
C ARG A 66 18.46 19.03 -17.86
N PRO A 67 18.69 20.12 -17.11
CA PRO A 67 18.38 21.47 -17.58
C PRO A 67 19.10 21.70 -18.92
N ARG A 68 18.40 22.27 -19.90
CA ARG A 68 19.06 22.75 -21.12
C ARG A 68 19.91 23.95 -20.71
N GLY A 69 21.24 23.81 -20.76
CA GLY A 69 22.16 24.92 -20.54
C GLY A 69 21.89 26.02 -21.59
N GLY A 70 21.90 27.27 -21.13
CA GLY A 70 21.94 28.45 -21.99
C GLY A 70 23.34 28.71 -22.52
#